data_AF-A0A2G8L5N8-F1
#
_entry.id   AF-A0A2G8L5N8-F1
#
_cell.length_a   1.000
_cell.length_b   1.000
_cell.length_c   1.000
_cell.angle_alpha   90.00
_cell.angle_beta   90.00
_cell.angle_gamma   90.00
#
_symmetry.space_group_name_H-M   'P 1'
#
loop_
_entity.id
_entity.type
_entity.pdbx_description
1 polymer ?
#
loop_
_entity_poly.entity_id
_entity_poly.type
_entity_poly.pdbx_seq_one_letter_code
_entity_poly.pdbx_strand_id
1 'polypeptide(L)'
;MERRFSQESFQIPRDIEQTLLSAANWDGTGPEVTPSQQVADLYKHDIDCQRLQRQLNMLPELIRVAKQTHGVHQPLVTKVQTVVDILLEAPGGGQMFSEVVKLAKILMTIPVSTATAERSFSALRRLKTYLRTTMTQQRLNNVALAHCHKEKLDMVKMNLVAKDFVSANDRRLGFFGKFE
;
A
#
# COMPACT_ATOMS: atom_id res chain seq x y z
N MET A 1 -11.51 6.22 -21.47
CA MET A 1 -11.32 6.18 -20.01
C MET A 1 -11.55 4.76 -19.47
N GLU A 2 -12.53 4.01 -19.99
CA GLU A 2 -12.86 2.63 -19.56
C GLU A 2 -11.70 1.62 -19.69
N ARG A 3 -10.93 1.63 -20.79
CA ARG A 3 -9.78 0.71 -20.96
C ARG A 3 -8.70 0.83 -19.87
N ARG A 4 -8.64 1.95 -19.13
CA ARG A 4 -7.67 2.16 -18.05
C ARG A 4 -8.01 1.34 -16.80
N PHE A 5 -9.29 1.16 -16.49
CA PHE A 5 -9.75 0.43 -15.31
C PHE A 5 -10.16 -1.03 -15.62
N SER A 6 -10.13 -1.41 -16.91
CA SER A 6 -10.38 -2.77 -17.40
C SER A 6 -9.09 -3.55 -17.72
N GLN A 7 -7.94 -3.12 -17.19
CA GLN A 7 -6.69 -3.84 -17.35
C GLN A 7 -6.62 -5.05 -16.42
N GLU A 8 -5.96 -6.12 -16.84
CA GLU A 8 -5.78 -7.34 -16.02
C GLU A 8 -5.13 -7.06 -14.67
N SER A 9 -4.25 -6.06 -14.60
CA SER A 9 -3.61 -5.63 -13.34
C SER A 9 -4.60 -5.11 -12.29
N PHE A 10 -5.77 -4.61 -12.70
CA PHE A 10 -6.82 -4.17 -11.79
C PHE A 10 -7.77 -5.29 -11.36
N GLN A 11 -7.66 -6.48 -11.97
CA GLN A 11 -8.53 -7.61 -11.64
C GLN A 11 -8.32 -8.05 -10.18
N ILE A 12 -7.06 -8.12 -9.73
CA ILE A 12 -6.72 -8.52 -8.36
C ILE A 12 -7.31 -7.56 -7.30
N PRO A 13 -7.07 -6.23 -7.35
CA PRO A 13 -7.71 -5.32 -6.41
C PRO A 13 -9.24 -5.35 -6.47
N ARG A 14 -9.82 -5.51 -7.66
CA ARG A 14 -11.28 -5.64 -7.81
C ARG A 14 -11.81 -6.90 -7.15
N ASP A 15 -11.15 -8.03 -7.35
CA ASP A 15 -11.51 -9.30 -6.72
C ASP A 15 -11.44 -9.18 -5.20
N ILE A 16 -10.38 -8.55 -4.67
CA ILE A 16 -10.22 -8.29 -3.23
C ILE A 16 -11.37 -7.43 -2.70
N GLU A 17 -11.69 -6.33 -3.39
CA GLU A 17 -12.81 -5.44 -3.03
C GLU A 17 -14.15 -6.19 -3.05
N GLN A 18 -14.41 -6.98 -4.09
CA GLN A 18 -15.62 -7.77 -4.21
C GLN A 18 -15.73 -8.83 -3.12
N THR A 19 -14.64 -9.54 -2.79
CA THR A 19 -14.60 -10.50 -1.68
C THR A 19 -14.92 -9.84 -0.34
N LEU A 20 -14.36 -8.66 -0.07
CA LEU A 20 -14.63 -7.93 1.18
C LEU A 20 -16.08 -7.45 1.26
N LEU A 21 -16.63 -6.92 0.17
CA LEU A 21 -18.01 -6.41 0.14
C LEU A 21 -19.04 -7.55 0.13
N SER A 22 -18.78 -8.65 -0.57
CA SER A 22 -19.67 -9.81 -0.55
C SER A 22 -19.67 -10.47 0.83
N ALA A 23 -18.50 -10.63 1.47
CA ALA A 23 -18.40 -11.11 2.84
C ALA A 23 -19.11 -10.17 3.83
N ALA A 24 -18.95 -8.86 3.69
CA ALA A 24 -19.58 -7.89 4.58
C ALA A 24 -21.12 -7.92 4.54
N ASN A 25 -21.69 -8.31 3.41
CA ASN A 25 -23.13 -8.32 3.16
C ASN A 25 -23.72 -9.73 3.09
N TRP A 26 -22.94 -10.76 3.41
CA TRP A 26 -23.39 -12.14 3.31
C TRP A 26 -24.47 -12.41 4.38
N ASP A 27 -25.59 -12.97 3.95
CA ASP A 27 -26.77 -13.24 4.76
C ASP A 27 -26.85 -14.70 5.26
N GLY A 28 -25.82 -15.49 4.97
CA GLY A 28 -25.75 -16.92 5.31
C GLY A 28 -26.53 -17.85 4.38
N THR A 29 -27.25 -17.32 3.37
CA THR A 29 -28.06 -18.13 2.44
C THR A 29 -27.40 -18.39 1.09
N GLY A 30 -26.27 -17.71 0.82
CA GLY A 30 -25.47 -17.86 -0.40
C GLY A 30 -24.23 -18.76 -0.25
N PRO A 31 -23.49 -19.01 -1.35
CA PRO A 31 -22.22 -19.72 -1.30
C PRO A 31 -21.23 -19.01 -0.39
N GLU A 32 -20.40 -19.79 0.30
CA GLU A 32 -19.38 -19.29 1.21
C GLU A 32 -18.41 -18.35 0.48
N VAL A 33 -18.07 -17.22 1.11
CA VAL A 33 -17.23 -16.22 0.46
C VAL A 33 -15.78 -16.66 0.53
N THR A 34 -15.27 -17.14 -0.61
CA THR A 34 -13.88 -17.53 -0.77
C THR A 34 -13.09 -16.47 -1.57
N PRO A 35 -11.83 -16.21 -1.20
CA PRO A 35 -10.94 -15.39 -2.02
C PRO A 35 -10.71 -16.04 -3.39
N SER A 36 -10.58 -15.23 -4.44
CA SER A 36 -10.18 -15.69 -5.78
C SER A 36 -8.86 -16.46 -5.74
N GLN A 37 -8.76 -17.55 -6.51
CA GLN A 37 -7.54 -18.37 -6.59
C GLN A 37 -6.30 -17.54 -6.97
N GLN A 38 -6.48 -16.52 -7.83
CA GLN A 38 -5.39 -15.63 -8.23
C GLN A 38 -4.83 -14.80 -7.05
N VAL A 39 -5.72 -14.36 -6.16
CA VAL A 39 -5.33 -13.62 -4.93
C VAL A 39 -4.63 -14.57 -3.97
N ALA A 40 -5.15 -15.79 -3.82
CA ALA A 40 -4.56 -16.82 -2.98
C ALA A 40 -3.14 -17.20 -3.46
N ASP A 41 -2.93 -17.34 -4.77
CA ASP A 41 -1.63 -17.70 -5.33
C ASP A 41 -0.61 -16.55 -5.23
N LEU A 42 -1.04 -15.30 -5.46
CA LEU A 42 -0.17 -14.13 -5.43
C LEU A 42 0.30 -13.79 -4.01
N TYR A 43 -0.59 -13.87 -3.02
CA TYR A 43 -0.32 -13.50 -1.63
C TYR A 43 -0.19 -14.71 -0.69
N LYS A 44 0.10 -15.90 -1.22
CA LYS A 44 0.19 -17.17 -0.47
C LYS A 44 1.13 -17.14 0.75
N HIS A 45 2.13 -16.26 0.73
CA HIS A 45 3.11 -16.13 1.83
C HIS A 45 2.74 -15.04 2.84
N ASP A 46 1.87 -14.11 2.46
CA ASP A 46 1.46 -12.97 3.27
C ASP A 46 0.14 -13.23 4.01
N ILE A 47 -0.72 -14.06 3.42
CA ILE A 47 -2.09 -14.33 3.87
C ILE A 47 -2.32 -15.82 4.09
N ASP A 48 -2.84 -16.16 5.27
CA ASP A 48 -3.35 -17.50 5.54
C ASP A 48 -4.78 -17.62 5.00
N CYS A 49 -4.95 -18.34 3.90
CA CYS A 49 -6.25 -18.47 3.21
C CYS A 49 -7.32 -19.17 4.06
N GLN A 50 -6.93 -20.16 4.88
CA GLN A 50 -7.88 -20.86 5.75
C GLN A 50 -8.34 -19.98 6.91
N ARG A 51 -7.42 -19.18 7.46
CA ARG A 51 -7.76 -18.19 8.49
C ARG A 51 -8.59 -17.05 7.90
N LEU A 52 -8.26 -16.58 6.71
CA LEU A 52 -9.00 -15.54 6.00
C LEU A 52 -10.44 -15.98 5.74
N GLN A 53 -10.67 -17.18 5.20
CA GLN A 53 -12.01 -17.70 4.93
C GLN A 53 -12.88 -17.71 6.20
N ARG A 54 -12.35 -18.24 7.32
CA ARG A 54 -13.05 -18.23 8.61
C ARG A 54 -13.38 -16.81 9.07
N GLN A 55 -12.45 -15.87 8.93
CA GLN A 55 -12.68 -14.48 9.31
C GLN A 55 -13.71 -13.79 8.40
N LEU A 56 -13.71 -14.07 7.09
CA LEU A 56 -14.71 -13.55 6.16
C LEU A 56 -16.13 -14.04 6.51
N ASN A 57 -16.27 -15.31 6.92
CA ASN A 57 -17.57 -15.85 7.34
C ASN A 57 -18.09 -15.26 8.66
N MET A 58 -17.19 -14.81 9.55
CA MET A 58 -17.58 -14.16 10.81
C MET A 58 -17.81 -12.64 10.65
N LEU A 59 -17.38 -12.06 9.52
CA LEU A 59 -17.47 -10.64 9.25
C LEU A 59 -18.92 -10.09 9.25
N PRO A 60 -19.94 -10.77 8.67
CA PRO A 60 -21.32 -10.29 8.71
C PRO A 60 -21.86 -10.11 10.12
N GLU A 61 -21.56 -11.04 11.03
CA GLU A 61 -22.04 -10.99 12.41
C GLU A 61 -21.44 -9.79 13.16
N LEU A 62 -20.16 -9.52 12.95
CA LEU A 62 -19.51 -8.34 13.51
C LEU A 62 -20.16 -7.04 12.99
N ILE A 63 -20.47 -6.98 11.69
CA ILE A 63 -21.15 -5.83 11.10
C ILE A 63 -22.57 -5.70 11.66
N ARG A 64 -23.28 -6.80 11.88
CA ARG A 64 -24.62 -6.80 12.48
C ARG A 64 -24.59 -6.24 13.90
N VAL A 65 -23.63 -6.65 14.73
CA VAL A 65 -23.43 -6.13 16.10
C VAL A 65 -23.07 -4.64 16.07
N ALA A 66 -22.20 -4.23 15.16
CA ALA A 66 -21.83 -2.83 15.00
C ALA A 66 -23.04 -1.96 14.57
N LYS A 67 -23.85 -2.44 13.62
CA LYS A 67 -25.08 -1.76 13.18
C LYS A 67 -26.08 -1.54 14.32
N GLN A 68 -26.23 -2.53 15.21
CA GLN A 68 -27.11 -2.45 16.38
C GLN A 68 -26.62 -1.41 17.41
N THR A 69 -25.31 -1.29 17.58
CA THR A 69 -24.68 -0.41 18.58
C THR A 69 -24.67 1.06 18.14
N HIS A 70 -24.54 1.31 16.83
CA HIS A 70 -24.37 2.66 16.26
C HIS A 70 -25.62 3.26 15.59
N GLY A 71 -26.77 2.59 15.64
CA GLY A 71 -28.04 3.14 15.11
C GLY A 71 -28.07 3.35 13.58
N VAL A 72 -27.18 2.68 12.83
CA VAL A 72 -27.03 2.85 11.38
C VAL A 72 -28.00 1.93 10.63
N HIS A 73 -29.10 2.48 10.13
CA HIS A 73 -30.04 1.83 9.21
C HIS A 73 -29.53 1.74 7.75
N GLN A 74 -28.23 1.53 7.52
CA GLN A 74 -27.76 1.25 6.16
C GLN A 74 -27.92 -0.25 5.85
N PRO A 75 -28.72 -0.62 4.82
CA PRO A 75 -29.02 -2.02 4.53
C PRO A 75 -27.78 -2.76 4.04
N LEU A 76 -26.91 -2.09 3.26
CA LEU A 76 -25.77 -2.70 2.58
C LEU A 76 -24.48 -1.91 2.79
N VAL A 77 -23.39 -2.59 3.09
CA VAL A 77 -22.03 -2.04 3.12
C VAL A 77 -21.57 -1.87 1.67
N THR A 78 -21.44 -0.62 1.21
CA THR A 78 -21.07 -0.29 -0.18
C THR A 78 -19.62 0.11 -0.34
N LYS A 79 -18.93 0.43 0.76
CA LYS A 79 -17.55 0.91 0.77
C LYS A 79 -16.69 0.02 1.66
N VAL A 80 -15.51 -0.36 1.17
CA VAL A 80 -14.53 -1.09 1.99
C VAL A 80 -14.07 -0.25 3.20
N GLN A 81 -14.07 1.07 3.07
CA GLN A 81 -13.73 1.97 4.19
C GLN A 81 -14.63 1.73 5.41
N THR A 82 -15.93 1.51 5.19
CA THR A 82 -16.88 1.22 6.26
C THR A 82 -16.55 -0.09 6.98
N VAL A 83 -16.08 -1.11 6.27
CA VAL A 83 -15.60 -2.36 6.88
C VAL A 83 -14.38 -2.08 7.76
N VAL A 84 -13.44 -1.27 7.28
CA VAL A 84 -12.23 -0.89 8.03
C VAL A 84 -12.58 -0.10 9.29
N ASP A 85 -13.48 0.88 9.19
CA ASP A 85 -13.90 1.72 10.32
C ASP A 85 -14.56 0.85 11.41
N ILE A 86 -15.47 -0.05 11.03
CA ILE A 86 -16.12 -1.00 11.94
C ILE A 86 -15.09 -1.92 12.63
N LEU A 87 -14.10 -2.40 11.90
CA LEU A 87 -13.04 -3.26 12.46
C LEU A 87 -12.13 -2.51 13.44
N LEU A 88 -11.98 -1.19 13.29
CA LEU A 88 -11.22 -0.34 14.20
C LEU A 88 -12.02 0.06 15.44
N GLU A 89 -13.34 0.24 15.31
CA GLU A 89 -14.24 0.58 16.41
C GLU A 89 -14.52 -0.63 17.33
N ALA A 90 -14.54 -1.85 16.77
CA ALA A 90 -14.77 -3.06 17.55
C ALA A 90 -13.59 -3.37 18.50
N PRO A 91 -13.83 -3.59 19.80
CA PRO A 91 -12.77 -3.94 20.75
C PRO A 91 -12.11 -5.26 20.35
N GLY A 92 -10.84 -5.21 19.96
CA GLY A 92 -10.08 -6.38 19.49
C GLY A 92 -10.32 -6.76 18.03
N GLY A 93 -11.10 -6.00 17.25
CA GLY A 93 -11.41 -6.28 15.86
C GLY A 93 -10.16 -6.47 14.99
N GLY A 94 -9.14 -5.63 15.20
CA GLY A 94 -7.85 -5.74 14.49
C GLY A 94 -7.07 -7.04 14.78
N GLN A 95 -7.23 -7.66 15.96
CA GLN A 95 -6.55 -8.91 16.31
C GLN A 95 -7.38 -10.14 15.90
N MET A 96 -8.71 -10.06 16.08
CA MET A 96 -9.63 -11.14 15.71
C MET A 96 -9.72 -11.33 14.19
N PHE A 97 -9.65 -10.22 13.44
CA PHE A 97 -9.76 -10.20 11.97
C PHE A 97 -8.42 -9.83 11.30
N SER A 98 -7.32 -10.40 11.80
CA SER A 98 -5.96 -10.09 11.33
C SER A 98 -5.76 -10.22 9.81
N GLU A 99 -6.32 -11.25 9.17
CA GLU A 99 -6.16 -11.50 7.73
C GLU A 99 -7.06 -10.57 6.91
N VAL A 100 -8.28 -10.30 7.36
CA VAL A 100 -9.16 -9.31 6.73
C VAL A 100 -8.51 -7.91 6.76
N VAL A 101 -7.86 -7.56 7.87
CA VAL A 101 -7.11 -6.30 7.99
C VAL A 101 -5.90 -6.28 7.04
N LYS A 102 -5.15 -7.37 6.90
CA LYS A 102 -4.06 -7.44 5.90
C LYS A 102 -4.61 -7.26 4.48
N LEU A 103 -5.71 -7.93 4.16
CA LEU A 103 -6.34 -7.85 2.85
C LEU A 103 -6.84 -6.43 2.54
N ALA A 104 -7.47 -5.76 3.51
CA ALA A 104 -7.87 -4.36 3.39
C ALA A 104 -6.67 -3.41 3.25
N LYS A 105 -5.56 -3.66 3.96
CA LYS A 105 -4.31 -2.90 3.81
C LYS A 105 -3.74 -3.03 2.41
N ILE A 106 -3.68 -4.25 1.85
CA ILE A 106 -3.23 -4.49 0.48
C ILE A 106 -4.06 -3.64 -0.48
N LEU A 107 -5.40 -3.71 -0.38
CA LEU A 107 -6.28 -2.92 -1.22
C LEU A 107 -6.02 -1.41 -1.11
N MET A 108 -5.88 -0.89 0.11
CA MET A 108 -5.65 0.55 0.35
C MET A 108 -4.25 1.01 -0.06
N THR A 109 -3.25 0.12 -0.12
CA THR A 109 -1.90 0.46 -0.58
C THR A 109 -1.76 0.50 -2.09
N ILE A 110 -2.69 -0.12 -2.83
CA ILE A 110 -2.65 -0.11 -4.29
C ILE A 110 -2.95 1.31 -4.76
N PRO A 111 -2.04 1.95 -5.52
CA PRO A 111 -2.26 3.32 -5.98
C PRO A 111 -3.43 3.36 -6.96
N VAL A 112 -4.57 3.88 -6.51
CA VAL A 112 -5.77 4.08 -7.35
C VAL A 112 -5.52 5.09 -8.48
N SER A 113 -4.49 5.93 -8.35
CA SER A 113 -4.10 6.92 -9.36
C SER A 113 -2.68 6.72 -9.88
N THR A 114 -2.46 7.10 -11.14
CA THR A 114 -1.13 7.15 -11.77
C THR A 114 -0.32 8.36 -11.33
N ALA A 115 -0.88 9.27 -10.52
CA ALA A 115 -0.26 10.54 -10.18
C ALA A 115 1.14 10.38 -9.56
N THR A 116 1.35 9.35 -8.73
CA THR A 116 2.66 9.05 -8.13
C THR A 116 3.68 8.58 -9.18
N ALA A 117 3.24 7.75 -10.13
CA ALA A 117 4.09 7.30 -11.24
C ALA A 117 4.40 8.47 -12.20
N GLU A 118 3.40 9.28 -12.55
CA GLU A 118 3.55 10.48 -13.38
C GLU A 118 4.50 11.51 -12.75
N ARG A 119 4.41 11.72 -11.43
CA ARG A 119 5.37 12.56 -10.69
C ARG A 119 6.80 12.03 -10.85
N SER A 120 6.99 10.71 -10.75
CA SER A 120 8.30 10.06 -10.90
C SER A 120 8.83 10.18 -12.34
N PHE A 121 7.99 9.95 -13.35
CA PHE A 121 8.37 10.14 -14.75
C PHE A 121 8.64 11.61 -15.10
N SER A 122 7.88 12.54 -14.53
CA SER A 122 8.12 13.98 -14.66
C SER A 122 9.47 14.38 -14.03
N ALA A 123 9.80 13.83 -12.85
CA ALA A 123 11.12 13.99 -12.26
C ALA A 123 12.23 13.42 -13.16
N LEU A 124 12.06 12.19 -13.67
CA LEU A 124 13.02 11.58 -14.60
C LEU A 124 13.20 12.39 -15.88
N ARG A 125 12.14 12.95 -16.45
CA ARG A 125 12.19 13.83 -17.63
C ARG A 125 13.07 15.06 -17.39
N ARG A 126 13.06 15.62 -16.16
CA ARG A 126 13.92 16.75 -15.77
C ARG A 126 15.36 16.33 -15.48
N LEU A 127 15.57 15.13 -14.95
CA LEU A 127 16.89 14.64 -14.56
C LEU A 127 17.70 14.07 -15.73
N LYS A 128 17.05 13.27 -16.58
CA LYS A 128 17.64 12.59 -17.74
C LYS A 128 17.39 13.42 -19.00
N THR A 129 18.25 14.41 -19.22
CA THR A 129 18.22 15.28 -20.40
C THR A 129 19.16 14.78 -21.49
N TYR A 130 18.99 15.27 -22.72
CA TYR A 130 19.82 14.92 -23.87
C TYR A 130 21.32 15.17 -23.64
N LEU A 131 21.67 16.20 -22.86
CA LEU A 131 23.06 16.52 -22.53
C LEU A 131 23.65 15.63 -21.42
N ARG A 132 22.84 14.82 -20.73
CA ARG A 132 23.24 13.95 -19.60
C ARG A 132 23.13 12.47 -19.96
N THR A 133 23.62 12.09 -21.13
CA THR A 133 23.52 10.71 -21.66
C THR A 133 24.49 9.72 -21.03
N THR A 134 25.59 10.19 -20.43
CA THR A 134 26.64 9.35 -19.84
C THR A 134 26.37 8.88 -18.40
N MET A 135 25.19 9.17 -17.85
CA MET A 135 24.85 8.84 -16.46
C MET A 135 24.53 7.35 -16.31
N THR A 136 25.22 6.67 -15.39
CA THR A 136 24.92 5.26 -15.08
C THR A 136 23.54 5.11 -14.45
N GLN A 137 22.92 3.93 -14.59
CA GLN A 137 21.60 3.66 -14.02
C GLN A 137 21.57 3.82 -12.51
N GLN A 138 22.62 3.34 -11.81
CA GLN A 138 22.74 3.52 -10.37
C GLN A 138 22.76 4.99 -9.97
N ARG A 139 23.54 5.83 -10.68
CA ARG A 139 23.58 7.27 -10.41
C ARG A 139 22.24 7.93 -10.70
N LEU A 140 21.58 7.57 -11.80
CA LEU A 140 20.26 8.09 -12.16
C LEU A 140 19.21 7.76 -11.09
N ASN A 141 19.15 6.52 -10.63
CA ASN A 141 18.21 6.08 -9.60
C ASN A 141 18.42 6.83 -8.29
N ASN A 142 19.68 6.99 -7.85
CA ASN A 142 19.99 7.72 -6.63
C ASN A 142 19.57 9.20 -6.70
N VAL A 143 19.83 9.86 -7.84
CA VAL A 143 19.43 11.26 -8.03
C VAL A 143 17.92 11.42 -8.18
N ALA A 144 17.25 10.46 -8.85
CA ALA A 144 15.79 10.43 -8.95
C ALA A 144 15.13 10.29 -7.57
N LEU A 145 15.67 9.41 -6.72
CA LEU A 145 15.19 9.23 -5.35
C LEU A 145 15.35 10.52 -4.53
N ALA A 146 16.52 11.15 -4.60
CA ALA A 146 16.80 12.44 -3.95
C ALA A 146 15.85 13.55 -4.41
N HIS A 147 15.57 13.64 -5.73
CA HIS A 147 14.66 14.63 -6.29
C HIS A 147 13.20 14.38 -5.88
N CYS A 148 12.74 13.13 -5.89
CA CYS A 148 11.36 12.78 -5.52
C CYS A 148 11.09 12.95 -4.02
N HIS A 149 12.09 12.72 -3.17
CA HIS A 149 11.98 12.81 -1.71
C HIS A 149 12.76 13.98 -1.13
N LYS A 150 12.76 15.13 -1.82
CA LYS A 150 13.50 16.32 -1.40
C LYS A 150 13.19 16.73 0.04
N GLU A 151 11.92 16.71 0.46
CA GLU A 151 11.52 17.06 1.82
C GLU A 151 12.19 16.17 2.88
N LYS A 152 12.32 14.87 2.61
CA LYS A 152 13.04 13.94 3.51
C LYS A 152 14.54 14.21 3.48
N LEU A 153 15.10 14.56 2.32
CA LEU A 153 16.51 14.90 2.18
C LEU A 153 16.85 16.19 2.93
N ASP A 154 15.95 17.18 2.94
CA ASP A 154 16.12 18.45 3.66
C ASP A 154 16.14 18.23 5.19
N MET A 155 15.59 17.12 5.70
CA MET A 155 15.69 16.73 7.11
C MET A 155 17.05 16.10 7.48
N VAL A 156 17.85 15.69 6.48
CA VAL A 156 19.15 15.06 6.71
C VAL A 156 20.18 16.14 7.03
N LYS A 157 20.91 15.98 8.15
CA LYS A 157 21.98 16.90 8.53
C LYS A 157 23.17 16.76 7.57
N MET A 158 23.42 17.80 6.77
CA MET A 158 24.50 17.82 5.78
C MET A 158 25.88 17.55 6.41
N ASN A 159 26.13 18.03 7.63
CA ASN A 159 27.41 17.80 8.33
C ASN A 159 27.69 16.32 8.56
N LEU A 160 26.67 15.52 8.86
CA LEU A 160 26.83 14.07 9.04
C LEU A 160 27.20 13.40 7.72
N VAL A 161 26.51 13.78 6.64
CA VAL A 161 26.79 13.25 5.29
C VAL A 161 28.21 13.65 4.84
N ALA A 162 28.63 14.88 5.10
CA ALA A 162 29.97 15.35 4.79
C ALA A 162 31.03 14.57 5.58
N LYS A 163 30.81 14.37 6.89
CA LYS A 163 31.70 13.58 7.74
C LYS A 163 31.84 12.15 7.23
N ASP A 164 30.73 11.48 6.93
CA ASP A 164 30.72 10.10 6.40
C ASP A 164 31.41 10.02 5.03
N PHE A 165 31.17 11.00 4.16
CA PHE A 165 31.80 11.05 2.83
C PHE A 165 33.33 11.20 2.91
N VAL A 166 33.80 11.99 3.87
CA VAL A 166 35.22 12.27 4.08
C VAL A 166 35.91 11.10 4.78
N SER A 167 35.30 10.51 5.81
CA SER A 167 35.87 9.37 6.52
C SER A 167 35.99 8.11 5.65
N ALA A 168 35.26 8.04 4.53
CA ALA A 168 35.33 6.92 3.60
C ALA A 168 36.65 6.84 2.80
N ASN A 169 37.49 7.88 2.78
CA ASN A 169 38.77 7.85 2.05
C ASN A 169 39.78 8.87 2.62
N ASP A 170 40.98 8.42 2.98
CA ASP A 170 42.04 9.27 3.54
C ASP A 170 42.44 10.45 2.63
N ARG A 171 42.36 10.26 1.30
CA ARG A 171 42.59 11.34 0.33
C ARG A 171 41.51 12.43 0.43
N ARG A 172 40.27 12.06 0.75
CA ARG A 172 39.17 13.03 0.97
C ARG A 172 39.39 13.78 2.28
N LEU A 173 39.86 13.10 3.32
CA LEU A 173 40.20 13.73 4.60
C LEU A 173 41.30 14.79 4.43
N GLY A 174 42.35 14.48 3.67
CA GLY A 174 43.41 15.45 3.39
C GLY A 174 42.95 16.66 2.55
N PHE A 175 41.97 16.48 1.66
CA PHE A 175 41.51 17.55 0.77
C PHE A 175 40.39 18.41 1.38
N PHE A 176 39.38 17.78 2.01
CA PHE A 176 38.19 18.46 2.51
C PHE A 176 38.28 18.82 4.01
N GLY A 177 39.27 18.29 4.73
CA GLY A 177 39.46 18.57 6.16
C GLY A 177 38.45 17.83 7.04
N LYS A 178 38.41 18.20 8.33
CA LYS A 178 37.50 17.61 9.32
C LYS A 178 36.21 18.42 9.39
N PHE A 179 35.09 17.72 9.45
CA PHE A 179 33.77 18.29 9.70
C PHE A 179 33.38 17.98 11.15
N GLU A 180 33.06 19.01 11.94
CA GLU A 180 32.54 18.91 13.31
C GLU A 180 31.02 18.71 13.33
#